data_AF-A0A0G8AUX3-F1
#
_entry.id   AF-A0A0G8AUX3-F1
#
_cell.length_a   1.000
_cell.length_b   1.000
_cell.length_c   1.000
_cell.angle_alpha   90.00
_cell.angle_beta   90.00
_cell.angle_gamma   90.00
#
_symmetry.space_group_name_H-M   'P 1'
#
loop_
_entity.id
_entity.type
_entity.pdbx_description
1 polymer ?
#
loop_
_entity_poly.entity_id
_entity_poly.type
_entity_poly.pdbx_seq_one_letter_code
_entity_poly.pdbx_strand_id
1 'polypeptide(L)'
;MHTLSLPTWWIHVSSVLEWCLAMGLVVRYGKLREESDWCWLAMAMTPALVSALCACTWHVFDNAASLEWLVTLQAATTLLGNSTLAVAAWWLWKQAPSRSHSP
;
A
#
# COMPACT_ATOMS: atom_id res chain seq x y z
N MET A 1 14.47 -20.88 -14.07
CA MET A 1 14.57 -19.98 -12.91
C MET A 1 15.18 -18.68 -13.42
N HIS A 2 14.40 -17.61 -13.44
CA HIS A 2 14.88 -16.29 -13.87
C HIS A 2 14.94 -15.41 -12.61
N THR A 3 16.15 -15.22 -12.11
CA THR A 3 16.45 -14.19 -11.12
C THR A 3 16.19 -12.82 -11.74
N LEU A 4 15.56 -11.92 -10.97
CA LEU A 4 15.40 -10.54 -11.38
C LEU A 4 16.79 -9.88 -11.57
N SER A 5 16.91 -9.04 -12.60
CA SER A 5 18.12 -8.25 -12.79
C SER A 5 18.31 -7.26 -11.63
N LEU A 6 19.56 -6.87 -11.35
CA LEU A 6 19.87 -5.87 -10.30
C LEU A 6 19.04 -4.57 -10.42
N PRO A 7 18.87 -3.98 -11.62
CA PRO A 7 17.98 -2.82 -11.79
C PRO A 7 16.53 -3.09 -11.41
N THR A 8 15.98 -4.25 -11.79
CA THR A 8 14.60 -4.60 -11.47
C THR A 8 14.43 -4.78 -9.97
N TRP A 9 15.43 -5.36 -9.29
CA TRP A 9 15.41 -5.52 -7.84
C TRP A 9 15.38 -4.18 -7.11
N TRP A 10 16.17 -3.21 -7.59
CA TRP A 10 16.20 -1.86 -7.01
C TRP A 10 14.83 -1.18 -7.04
N ILE A 11 14.09 -1.31 -8.14
CA ILE A 11 12.74 -0.74 -8.28
C ILE A 11 11.79 -1.30 -7.22
N HIS A 12 11.84 -2.61 -6.95
CA HIS A 12 10.97 -3.22 -5.93
C HIS A 12 11.25 -2.64 -4.54
N VAL A 13 12.53 -2.55 -4.17
CA VAL A 13 12.94 -1.99 -2.87
C VAL A 13 12.56 -0.52 -2.76
N SER A 14 12.87 0.28 -3.80
CA SER A 14 12.58 1.71 -3.77
C SER A 14 11.07 1.93 -3.65
N SER A 15 10.25 1.22 -4.43
CA SER A 15 8.79 1.35 -4.36
C SER A 15 8.22 0.96 -3.00
N VAL A 16 8.75 -0.08 -2.34
CA VAL A 16 8.33 -0.44 -0.96
C VAL A 16 8.67 0.70 0.02
N LEU A 17 9.88 1.26 -0.06
CA LEU A 17 10.30 2.37 0.80
C LEU A 17 9.48 3.64 0.54
N GLU A 18 9.25 3.97 -0.73
CA GLU A 18 8.43 5.10 -1.15
C GLU A 18 6.98 4.95 -0.67
N TRP A 19 6.42 3.73 -0.72
CA TRP A 19 5.08 3.45 -0.21
C TRP A 19 5.00 3.63 1.31
N CYS A 20 5.98 3.12 2.07
CA CYS A 20 6.07 3.33 3.51
C CYS A 20 6.19 4.82 3.87
N LEU A 21 7.00 5.57 3.13
CA LEU A 21 7.12 7.01 3.28
C LEU A 21 5.78 7.70 2.99
N ALA A 22 5.09 7.34 1.91
CA ALA A 22 3.79 7.88 1.55
C ALA A 22 2.75 7.63 2.66
N MET A 23 2.69 6.40 3.20
CA MET A 23 1.83 6.10 4.35
C MET A 23 2.13 7.00 5.55
N GLY A 24 3.42 7.21 5.88
CA GLY A 24 3.84 8.11 6.95
C GLY A 24 3.44 9.58 6.69
N LEU A 25 3.56 10.04 5.45
CA LEU A 25 3.15 11.38 5.04
C LEU A 25 1.63 11.57 5.11
N VAL A 26 0.84 10.57 4.72
CA VAL A 26 -0.63 10.58 4.82
C VAL A 26 -1.07 10.70 6.29
N VAL A 27 -0.47 9.90 7.19
CA VAL A 27 -0.76 10.01 8.63
C VAL A 27 -0.38 11.39 9.17
N ARG A 28 0.81 11.90 8.80
CA ARG A 28 1.27 13.23 9.23
C ARG A 28 0.32 14.32 8.73
N TYR A 29 -0.13 14.23 7.48
CA TYR A 29 -1.08 15.17 6.90
C TYR A 29 -2.41 15.17 7.66
N GLY A 30 -2.94 13.99 8.00
CA GLY A 30 -4.14 13.85 8.84
C GLY A 30 -4.00 14.52 10.20
N LYS A 31 -2.87 14.29 10.88
CA LYS A 31 -2.58 14.90 12.18
C LYS A 31 -2.49 16.42 12.11
N LEU A 32 -1.85 16.97 11.07
CA LEU A 32 -1.74 18.43 10.88
C LEU A 32 -3.09 19.10 10.62
N ARG A 33 -4.08 18.36 10.13
CA ARG A 33 -5.44 18.85 9.86
C ARG A 33 -6.44 18.49 10.96
N GLU A 34 -6.01 17.77 12.00
CA GLU A 34 -6.88 17.20 13.03
C GLU A 34 -8.00 16.31 12.42
N GLU A 35 -7.73 15.69 11.27
CA GLU A 35 -8.68 14.86 10.52
C GLU A 35 -8.27 13.38 10.62
N SER A 36 -9.00 12.59 11.42
CA SER A 36 -8.73 11.16 11.64
C SER A 36 -8.89 10.30 10.38
N ASP A 37 -9.62 10.79 9.38
CA ASP A 37 -9.93 10.01 8.16
C ASP A 37 -8.71 9.74 7.28
N TRP A 38 -7.68 10.58 7.36
CA TRP A 38 -6.42 10.31 6.69
C TRP A 38 -5.65 9.18 7.36
N CYS A 39 -5.80 8.97 8.67
CA CYS A 39 -5.27 7.77 9.33
C CYS A 39 -5.99 6.51 8.83
N TRP A 40 -7.31 6.58 8.58
CA TRP A 40 -8.05 5.49 7.93
C TRP A 40 -7.56 5.21 6.51
N LEU A 41 -7.27 6.25 5.73
CA LEU A 41 -6.64 6.10 4.40
C LEU A 41 -5.28 5.41 4.49
N ALA A 42 -4.42 5.82 5.43
CA ALA A 42 -3.12 5.19 5.63
C ALA A 42 -3.26 3.71 6.04
N MET A 43 -4.23 3.37 6.89
CA MET A 43 -4.49 1.96 7.21
C MET A 43 -4.98 1.17 6.00
N ALA A 44 -5.83 1.76 5.16
CA ALA A 44 -6.28 1.16 3.91
C ALA A 44 -5.14 0.92 2.88
N MET A 45 -4.00 1.60 3.00
CA MET A 45 -2.81 1.35 2.18
C MET A 45 -2.04 0.08 2.58
N THR A 46 -2.30 -0.48 3.77
CA THR A 46 -1.53 -1.60 4.33
C THR A 46 -1.60 -2.88 3.50
N PRO A 47 -2.76 -3.32 2.96
CA PRO A 47 -2.81 -4.54 2.16
C PRO A 47 -1.96 -4.44 0.88
N ALA A 48 -1.85 -3.25 0.27
CA ALA A 48 -0.97 -3.05 -0.88
C ALA A 48 0.52 -3.20 -0.51
N LEU A 49 0.91 -2.75 0.70
CA LEU A 49 2.26 -2.99 1.23
C LEU A 49 2.53 -4.49 1.44
N VAL A 50 1.56 -5.22 2.00
CA VAL A 50 1.67 -6.68 2.17
C VAL A 50 1.85 -7.37 0.81
N SER A 51 1.11 -6.95 -0.21
CA SER A 51 1.27 -7.45 -1.59
C SER A 51 2.70 -7.26 -2.10
N ALA A 52 3.24 -6.04 -1.98
CA ALA A 52 4.60 -5.73 -2.40
C ALA A 52 5.66 -6.57 -1.64
N LEU A 53 5.48 -6.77 -0.33
CA LEU A 53 6.36 -7.61 0.49
C LEU A 53 6.30 -9.09 0.11
N CYS A 54 5.13 -9.61 -0.28
CA CYS A 54 4.99 -10.98 -0.79
C CYS A 54 5.79 -11.16 -2.08
N ALA A 55 5.67 -10.23 -3.03
CA ALA A 55 6.44 -10.23 -4.28
C ALA A 55 7.95 -10.19 -4.00
N CYS A 56 8.40 -9.25 -3.16
CA CYS A 56 9.81 -9.12 -2.79
C CYS A 56 10.33 -10.40 -2.12
N THR A 57 9.57 -10.97 -1.20
CA THR A 57 9.95 -12.21 -0.50
C THR A 57 10.11 -13.35 -1.49
N TRP A 58 9.16 -13.55 -2.40
CA TRP A 58 9.25 -14.62 -3.39
C TRP A 58 10.49 -14.46 -4.30
N HIS A 59 10.83 -13.23 -4.70
CA HIS A 59 12.03 -12.94 -5.47
C HIS A 59 13.34 -13.07 -4.69
N VAL A 60 13.36 -12.78 -3.37
CA VAL A 60 14.52 -13.06 -2.50
C VAL A 60 14.89 -14.54 -2.55
N PHE A 61 13.89 -15.43 -2.63
CA PHE A 61 14.07 -16.88 -2.69
C PHE A 61 14.11 -17.42 -4.13
N ASP A 62 14.50 -16.60 -5.10
CA ASP A 62 14.63 -16.97 -6.52
C ASP A 62 13.41 -17.69 -7.10
N ASN A 63 12.22 -17.21 -6.75
CA ASN A 63 10.95 -17.77 -7.22
C ASN A 63 10.78 -19.25 -6.87
N ALA A 64 11.25 -19.67 -5.70
CA ALA A 64 11.10 -21.05 -5.23
C ALA A 64 9.64 -21.53 -5.30
N ALA A 65 9.42 -22.70 -5.89
CA ALA A 65 8.08 -23.30 -6.04
C ALA A 65 7.40 -23.55 -4.68
N SER A 66 8.17 -23.86 -3.63
CA SER A 66 7.64 -24.01 -2.26
C SER A 66 7.00 -22.74 -1.70
N LEU A 67 7.26 -21.58 -2.32
CA LEU A 67 6.74 -20.27 -1.92
C LEU A 67 5.75 -19.69 -2.94
N GLU A 68 5.31 -20.46 -3.94
CA GLU A 68 4.37 -19.99 -4.97
C GLU A 68 3.04 -19.48 -4.38
N TRP A 69 2.64 -19.97 -3.21
CA TRP A 69 1.47 -19.47 -2.48
C TRP A 69 1.55 -17.96 -2.15
N LEU A 70 2.76 -17.39 -2.08
CA LEU A 70 2.96 -15.94 -1.93
C LEU A 70 2.37 -15.16 -3.11
N VAL A 71 2.34 -15.74 -4.32
CA VAL A 71 1.72 -15.12 -5.51
C VAL A 71 0.21 -15.01 -5.34
N THR A 72 -0.43 -16.05 -4.79
CA THR A 72 -1.86 -16.01 -4.48
C THR A 72 -2.16 -15.00 -3.37
N LEU A 73 -1.32 -14.95 -2.33
CA LEU A 73 -1.46 -13.97 -1.26
C LEU A 73 -1.25 -12.54 -1.77
N GLN A 74 -0.25 -12.32 -2.62
CA GLN A 74 0.00 -11.05 -3.31
C GLN A 74 -1.23 -10.62 -4.11
N ALA A 75 -1.81 -11.51 -4.91
CA ALA A 75 -2.99 -11.20 -5.72
C ALA A 75 -4.20 -10.84 -4.83
N ALA A 76 -4.44 -11.62 -3.77
CA ALA A 76 -5.54 -11.36 -2.83
C ALA A 76 -5.38 -10.02 -2.10
N THR A 77 -4.17 -9.73 -1.62
CA THR A 77 -3.87 -8.46 -0.92
C THR A 77 -3.83 -7.26 -1.87
N THR A 78 -3.52 -7.47 -3.15
CA THR A 78 -3.65 -6.44 -4.20
C THR A 78 -5.13 -6.08 -4.42
N LEU A 79 -6.00 -7.08 -4.57
CA LEU A 79 -7.44 -6.85 -4.71
C LEU A 79 -7.98 -6.12 -3.48
N LEU A 80 -7.67 -6.64 -2.28
CA LEU A 80 -8.09 -6.03 -1.02
C LEU A 80 -7.56 -4.60 -0.86
N GLY A 81 -6.29 -4.36 -1.20
CA GLY A 81 -5.66 -3.04 -1.13
C GLY A 81 -6.34 -2.03 -2.03
N ASN A 82 -6.59 -2.39 -3.29
CA ASN A 82 -7.31 -1.52 -4.22
C ASN A 82 -8.75 -1.25 -3.77
N SER A 83 -9.46 -2.27 -3.28
CA SER A 83 -10.83 -2.10 -2.78
C SER A 83 -10.89 -1.21 -1.54
N THR A 84 -10.01 -1.44 -0.55
CA THR A 84 -9.96 -0.64 0.68
C THR A 84 -9.55 0.80 0.41
N LEU A 85 -8.56 1.03 -0.47
CA LEU A 85 -8.19 2.37 -0.93
C LEU A 85 -9.34 3.09 -1.64
N ALA A 86 -10.05 2.40 -2.54
CA ALA A 86 -11.20 2.99 -3.24
C ALA A 86 -12.30 3.40 -2.26
N VAL A 87 -12.62 2.54 -1.28
CA VAL A 87 -13.60 2.84 -0.23
C VAL A 87 -13.15 4.02 0.63
N ALA A 88 -11.90 4.05 1.07
CA ALA A 88 -11.35 5.14 1.89
C ALA A 88 -11.33 6.48 1.13
N ALA A 89 -10.92 6.46 -0.14
CA ALA A 89 -10.94 7.64 -1.01
C ALA A 89 -12.37 8.15 -1.24
N TRP A 90 -13.33 7.25 -1.48
CA TRP A 90 -14.74 7.62 -1.60
C TRP A 90 -15.29 8.24 -0.32
N TRP A 91 -14.93 7.70 0.85
CA TRP A 91 -15.28 8.30 2.15
C TRP A 91 -14.67 9.69 2.35
N LEU A 92 -13.41 9.90 1.99
CA LEU A 92 -12.78 11.22 2.06
C LEU A 92 -13.48 12.23 1.14
N TRP A 93 -13.77 11.83 -0.10
CA TRP A 93 -14.50 12.68 -1.06
C TRP A 93 -15.89 13.06 -0.55
N LYS A 94 -16.64 12.09 -0.02
CA LYS A 94 -17.99 12.31 0.51
C LYS A 94 -18.02 13.32 1.67
N GLN A 95 -16.96 13.36 2.48
CA GLN A 95 -16.86 14.26 3.63
C GLN A 95 -16.30 15.65 3.29
N ALA A 96 -15.68 15.83 2.13
CA ALA A 96 -15.05 17.09 1.74
C ALA A 96 -16.01 18.31 1.79
N PRO A 97 -17.29 18.23 1.33
CA PRO A 97 -18.22 19.36 1.42
C PRO A 97 -18.59 19.75 2.86
N SER A 98 -18.58 18.80 3.79
CA SER A 98 -18.85 19.05 5.21
C SER A 98 -17.68 19.74 5.92
N ARG A 99 -16.46 19.55 5.42
CA ARG A 99 -15.22 20.15 5.96
C ARG A 99 -14.98 21.59 5.50
N SER A 100 -15.59 22.03 4.39
CA SER A 100 -15.48 23.42 3.92
C SER A 100 -16.36 24.41 4.69
N HIS A 101 -17.24 23.92 5.57
CA HIS A 101 -18.17 24.72 6.39
C HIS A 101 -17.84 24.68 7.89
N SER A 102 -16.65 24.17 8.25
CA SER A 102 -16.12 24.24 9.61
C SER A 102 -15.50 25.64 9.82
N PRO A 103 -16.00 26.47 10.77
CA PRO A 103 -15.45 27.80 11.03
C PRO A 103 -14.03 27.76 11.61
#